data_AF-A0A174GMJ7-F1
#
_entry.id   AF-A0A174GMJ7-F1
#
_cell.length_a   1.000
_cell.length_b   1.000
_cell.length_c   1.000
_cell.angle_alpha   90.00
_cell.angle_beta   90.00
_cell.angle_gamma   90.00
#
_symmetry.space_group_name_H-M   'P 1'
#
loop_
_entity.id
_entity.type
_entity.pdbx_description
1 polymer ?
#
loop_
_entity_poly.entity_id
_entity_poly.type
_entity_poly.pdbx_seq_one_letter_code
_entity_poly.pdbx_strand_id
1 'polypeptide(L)'
;MRVLYGIIVFFALFLLACSDAEREEKRLEGNLLMKGDSGVCYDGIGLTESYLVLLARGCDTIIQVFDKDDLSHLHAFALKGYGATYFSNPEFMKSNTKEPAGKDEFWIVDNQLTFNKMQVLADSLRFDRKYILIPELVPSTHYNVTTKEVYAVPIVEKNVYGPFCYANREEGIYWVEPPKVARTYRSCKHVAYLPNLCVNERQNSVVAALRFFNQIDFYDLKGTYQRSFTYGKEPIVPLLKKNDTQVDVLGTTKCFIDIFGTDQYVYCLYDGSADFSNLSTLLVLSWDGQLKKRLNFDRSIKRIAVDPSDRFLVALALDESGALDVVKYSI
;
A
#
# COMPACT_ATOMS: atom_id res chain seq x y z
N MET A 1 3.41 45.63 28.27
CA MET A 1 3.33 44.35 29.01
C MET A 1 2.17 43.43 28.60
N ARG A 2 1.00 43.92 28.15
CA ARG A 2 -0.12 43.03 27.77
C ARG A 2 0.05 42.27 26.43
N VAL A 3 0.87 42.77 25.50
CA VAL A 3 1.09 42.14 24.18
C VAL A 3 2.07 40.97 24.25
N LEU A 4 3.00 40.97 25.21
CA LEU A 4 3.98 39.89 25.37
C LEU A 4 3.34 38.60 25.92
N TYR A 5 2.36 38.72 26.82
CA TYR A 5 1.64 37.57 27.37
C TYR A 5 0.74 36.88 26.33
N GLY A 6 0.16 37.62 25.38
CA GLY A 6 -0.65 37.03 24.30
C GLY A 6 0.16 36.14 23.35
N ILE A 7 1.39 36.54 23.03
CA ILE A 7 2.28 35.78 22.14
C ILE A 7 2.85 34.53 22.84
N ILE A 8 3.18 34.63 24.13
CA ILE A 8 3.69 33.51 24.92
C ILE A 8 2.60 32.45 25.13
N VAL A 9 1.35 32.85 25.35
CA VAL A 9 0.22 31.91 25.47
C VAL A 9 -0.11 31.24 24.13
N PHE A 10 0.02 31.96 23.00
CA PHE A 10 -0.18 31.39 21.67
C PHE A 10 0.92 30.38 21.28
N PHE A 11 2.18 30.65 21.66
CA PHE A 11 3.30 29.71 21.48
C PHE A 11 3.20 28.49 22.42
N ALA A 12 2.73 28.68 23.66
CA ALA A 12 2.49 27.57 24.58
C ALA A 12 1.36 26.65 24.08
N LEU A 13 0.30 27.21 23.48
CA LEU A 13 -0.76 26.42 22.84
C LEU A 13 -0.30 25.69 21.57
N PHE A 14 0.63 26.27 20.79
CA PHE A 14 1.23 25.58 19.63
C PHE A 14 2.23 24.48 20.04
N LEU A 15 2.97 24.68 21.14
CA LEU A 15 3.86 23.65 21.68
C LEU A 15 3.08 22.53 22.38
N LEU A 16 1.89 22.82 22.95
CA LEU A 16 0.97 21.81 23.47
C LEU A 16 0.19 21.06 22.37
N ALA A 17 0.09 21.59 21.14
CA ALA A 17 -0.40 20.83 19.99
C ALA A 17 0.61 19.79 19.47
N CYS A 18 1.87 19.88 19.92
CA CYS A 18 2.91 18.85 19.80
C CYS A 18 3.14 18.12 21.13
N SER A 19 2.14 18.07 22.03
CA SER A 19 2.17 17.02 23.03
C SER A 19 1.90 15.71 22.32
N ASP A 20 2.89 14.82 22.34
CA ASP A 20 2.71 13.37 22.25
C ASP A 20 1.47 13.00 23.09
N ALA A 21 0.30 12.98 22.46
CA ALA A 21 -0.80 12.23 22.98
C ALA A 21 -0.27 10.80 22.99
N GLU A 22 -0.18 10.20 24.18
CA GLU A 22 0.00 8.77 24.38
C GLU A 22 -1.05 8.05 23.55
N ARG A 23 -0.74 7.84 22.27
CA ARG A 23 -1.59 7.19 21.31
C ARG A 23 -1.44 5.71 21.57
N GLU A 24 -2.58 5.05 21.75
CA GLU A 24 -2.71 3.67 22.17
C GLU A 24 -1.76 2.75 21.38
N GLU A 25 -0.65 2.38 22.01
CA GLU A 25 0.28 1.39 21.49
C GLU A 25 -0.23 0.02 21.92
N LYS A 26 -0.81 -0.71 20.98
CA LYS A 26 -1.42 -2.01 21.24
C LYS A 26 -0.66 -3.10 20.50
N ARG A 27 -0.32 -4.17 21.22
CA ARG A 27 0.20 -5.39 20.61
C ARG A 27 -0.96 -6.20 20.04
N LEU A 28 -0.81 -6.66 18.79
CA LEU A 28 -1.76 -7.53 18.10
C LEU A 28 -1.26 -8.96 18.20
N GLU A 29 -2.14 -9.85 18.67
CA GLU A 29 -1.91 -11.30 18.68
C GLU A 29 -2.62 -11.92 17.48
N GLY A 30 -1.86 -12.65 16.67
CA GLY A 30 -2.33 -13.20 15.41
C GLY A 30 -3.01 -14.55 15.56
N ASN A 31 -4.20 -14.68 15.01
CA ASN A 31 -4.85 -15.98 14.84
C ASN A 31 -4.44 -16.61 13.51
N LEU A 32 -3.69 -17.71 13.56
CA LEU A 32 -3.27 -18.44 12.37
C LEU A 32 -4.49 -19.03 11.66
N LEU A 33 -4.70 -18.60 10.42
CA LEU A 33 -5.79 -19.05 9.56
C LEU A 33 -5.35 -20.22 8.68
N MET A 34 -4.17 -20.09 8.07
CA MET A 34 -3.58 -21.10 7.19
C MET A 34 -2.07 -21.06 7.32
N LYS A 35 -1.46 -22.24 7.45
CA LYS A 35 0.00 -22.37 7.45
C LYS A 35 0.54 -22.16 6.05
N GLY A 36 1.65 -21.46 5.93
CA GLY A 36 2.36 -21.26 4.68
C GLY A 36 2.84 -22.57 4.07
N ASP A 37 2.72 -22.68 2.75
CA ASP A 37 3.32 -23.75 1.94
C ASP A 37 4.23 -23.11 0.90
N SER A 38 5.51 -23.47 0.93
CA SER A 38 6.52 -22.97 -0.01
C SER A 38 6.23 -23.38 -1.46
N GLY A 39 5.44 -24.45 -1.68
CA GLY A 39 4.97 -24.87 -3.00
C GLY A 39 3.89 -23.95 -3.60
N VAL A 40 3.13 -23.25 -2.76
CA VAL A 40 2.00 -22.40 -3.19
C VAL A 40 2.44 -20.94 -3.38
N CYS A 41 3.26 -20.44 -2.46
CA CYS A 41 3.82 -19.08 -2.46
C CYS A 41 2.74 -17.98 -2.66
N TYR A 42 1.97 -17.71 -1.61
CA TYR A 42 1.03 -16.59 -1.59
C TYR A 42 1.77 -15.25 -1.52
N ASP A 43 1.41 -14.29 -2.35
CA ASP A 43 2.11 -12.99 -2.38
C ASP A 43 1.18 -11.76 -2.48
N GLY A 44 -0.11 -12.01 -2.66
CA GLY A 44 -1.16 -10.99 -2.66
C GLY A 44 -2.35 -11.44 -1.83
N ILE A 45 -2.98 -10.47 -1.18
CA ILE A 45 -4.16 -10.69 -0.34
C ILE A 45 -5.22 -9.62 -0.61
N GLY A 46 -6.46 -10.06 -0.74
CA GLY A 46 -7.63 -9.21 -0.90
C GLY A 46 -8.74 -9.70 0.04
N LEU A 47 -9.53 -8.75 0.54
CA LEU A 47 -10.71 -9.03 1.36
C LEU A 47 -11.94 -8.41 0.72
N THR A 48 -13.03 -9.16 0.76
CA THR A 48 -14.35 -8.72 0.37
C THR A 48 -15.33 -8.85 1.54
N GLU A 49 -16.61 -8.61 1.29
CA GLU A 49 -17.63 -8.74 2.32
C GLU A 49 -17.75 -10.20 2.80
N SER A 50 -17.66 -11.16 1.89
CA SER A 50 -17.87 -12.59 2.18
C SER A 50 -16.61 -13.44 2.03
N TYR A 51 -15.60 -12.99 1.28
CA TYR A 51 -14.47 -13.85 0.87
C TYR A 51 -13.09 -13.27 1.18
N LEU A 52 -12.16 -14.18 1.45
CA LEU A 52 -10.72 -13.97 1.38
C LEU A 52 -10.21 -14.42 0.02
N VAL A 53 -9.43 -13.56 -0.65
CA VAL A 53 -8.85 -13.86 -1.96
C VAL A 53 -7.33 -13.77 -1.87
N LEU A 54 -6.64 -14.83 -2.28
CA LEU A 54 -5.17 -14.92 -2.27
C LEU A 54 -4.64 -15.06 -3.70
N LEU A 55 -3.48 -14.45 -3.96
CA LEU A 55 -2.70 -14.69 -5.18
C LEU A 55 -1.62 -15.72 -4.87
N ALA A 56 -1.70 -16.89 -5.51
CA ALA A 56 -0.83 -18.06 -5.36
C ALA A 56 0.03 -18.25 -6.61
N ARG A 57 1.15 -17.55 -6.71
CA ARG A 57 1.98 -17.57 -7.95
C ARG A 57 2.72 -18.87 -8.19
N GLY A 58 2.89 -19.69 -7.16
CA GLY A 58 3.45 -21.03 -7.28
C GLY A 58 2.51 -22.02 -7.99
N CYS A 59 1.21 -21.72 -8.04
CA CYS A 59 0.19 -22.60 -8.62
C CYS A 59 -0.10 -22.29 -10.09
N ASP A 60 -0.68 -23.28 -10.78
CA ASP A 60 -1.22 -23.12 -12.13
C ASP A 60 -2.46 -22.22 -12.15
N THR A 61 -3.25 -22.23 -11.08
CA THR A 61 -4.38 -21.31 -10.84
C THR A 61 -3.99 -20.27 -9.81
N ILE A 62 -3.90 -19.01 -10.23
CA ILE A 62 -3.28 -17.94 -9.42
C ILE A 62 -4.25 -17.39 -8.37
N ILE A 63 -5.55 -17.31 -8.66
CA ILE A 63 -6.52 -16.69 -7.74
C ILE A 63 -7.18 -17.80 -6.92
N GLN A 64 -6.94 -17.80 -5.62
CA GLN A 64 -7.53 -18.75 -4.66
C GLN A 64 -8.56 -18.01 -3.80
N VAL A 65 -9.77 -18.55 -3.72
CA VAL A 65 -10.91 -17.92 -3.01
C VAL A 65 -11.34 -18.81 -1.87
N PHE A 66 -11.46 -18.21 -0.70
CA PHE A 66 -11.87 -18.86 0.55
C PHE A 66 -13.06 -18.11 1.15
N ASP A 67 -13.94 -18.85 1.81
CA ASP A 67 -14.93 -18.24 2.70
C ASP A 67 -14.21 -17.47 3.83
N LYS A 68 -14.69 -16.27 4.17
CA LYS A 68 -14.01 -15.42 5.16
C LYS A 68 -14.24 -15.87 6.61
N ASP A 69 -15.32 -16.59 6.87
CA ASP A 69 -15.71 -16.99 8.22
C ASP A 69 -15.10 -18.33 8.61
N ASP A 70 -15.14 -19.33 7.72
CA ASP A 70 -14.62 -20.69 8.00
C ASP A 70 -13.38 -21.09 7.21
N LEU A 71 -12.94 -20.27 6.25
CA LEU A 71 -11.77 -20.51 5.39
C LEU A 71 -11.84 -21.78 4.55
N SER A 72 -13.04 -22.32 4.36
CA SER A 72 -13.25 -23.36 3.36
C SER A 72 -12.76 -22.83 2.01
N HIS A 73 -11.90 -23.62 1.37
CA HIS A 73 -11.49 -23.34 -0.01
C HIS A 73 -12.71 -23.54 -0.89
N LEU A 74 -13.10 -22.49 -1.60
CA LEU A 74 -14.27 -22.52 -2.47
C LEU A 74 -13.85 -22.76 -3.90
N HIS A 75 -12.90 -21.95 -4.38
CA HIS A 75 -12.58 -21.91 -5.79
C HIS A 75 -11.12 -21.57 -6.08
N ALA A 76 -10.63 -22.10 -7.19
CA ALA A 76 -9.37 -21.70 -7.80
C ALA A 76 -9.63 -21.22 -9.23
N PHE A 77 -9.24 -19.99 -9.54
CA PHE A 77 -9.48 -19.35 -10.83
C PHE A 77 -8.18 -18.84 -11.46
N ALA A 78 -8.30 -18.38 -12.71
CA ALA A 78 -7.25 -17.70 -13.46
C ALA A 78 -5.99 -18.55 -13.67
N LEU A 79 -5.94 -19.25 -14.81
CA LEU A 79 -4.74 -19.97 -15.21
C LEU A 79 -3.57 -19.03 -15.41
N LYS A 80 -2.39 -19.46 -14.95
CA LYS A 80 -1.12 -18.80 -15.17
C LYS A 80 -0.73 -18.86 -16.63
N GLY A 81 -0.37 -17.71 -17.20
CA GLY A 81 0.08 -17.64 -18.58
C GLY A 81 -0.08 -16.25 -19.19
N TYR A 82 0.02 -16.19 -20.51
CA TYR A 82 -0.18 -14.98 -21.29
C TYR A 82 -1.42 -15.15 -22.18
N GLY A 83 -2.26 -14.11 -22.26
CA GLY A 83 -3.39 -14.07 -23.19
C GLY A 83 -4.66 -13.50 -22.59
N ALA A 84 -5.74 -13.55 -23.38
CA ALA A 84 -7.03 -12.96 -23.03
C ALA A 84 -7.72 -13.61 -21.82
N THR A 85 -7.35 -14.84 -21.48
CA THR A 85 -7.96 -15.66 -20.42
C THR A 85 -6.99 -16.05 -19.31
N TYR A 86 -5.72 -15.64 -19.42
CA TYR A 86 -4.66 -15.96 -18.47
C TYR A 86 -4.27 -14.72 -17.65
N PHE A 87 -3.60 -14.97 -16.54
CA PHE A 87 -2.99 -13.96 -15.69
C PHE A 87 -1.49 -14.25 -15.55
N SER A 88 -0.65 -13.22 -15.67
CA SER A 88 0.81 -13.37 -15.63
C SER A 88 1.41 -12.78 -14.37
N ASN A 89 0.97 -11.57 -14.00
CA ASN A 89 1.50 -10.81 -12.88
C ASN A 89 0.39 -9.96 -12.22
N PRO A 90 -0.61 -10.60 -11.59
CA PRO A 90 -1.71 -9.88 -10.95
C PRO A 90 -1.24 -9.15 -9.69
N GLU A 91 -1.84 -7.99 -9.43
CA GLU A 91 -1.74 -7.22 -8.20
C GLU A 91 -3.14 -6.67 -7.84
N PHE A 92 -3.51 -6.71 -6.56
CA PHE A 92 -4.73 -6.06 -6.08
C PHE A 92 -4.56 -4.54 -6.10
N MET A 93 -5.58 -3.86 -6.60
CA MET A 93 -5.62 -2.41 -6.56
C MET A 93 -6.12 -1.91 -5.21
N LYS A 94 -5.64 -0.75 -4.77
CA LYS A 94 -5.85 -0.21 -3.41
C LYS A 94 -6.61 1.11 -3.43
N SER A 95 -7.50 1.27 -4.41
CA SER A 95 -8.21 2.51 -4.68
C SER A 95 -9.62 2.51 -4.09
N ASN A 96 -9.96 3.56 -3.33
CA ASN A 96 -11.32 3.84 -2.87
C ASN A 96 -11.97 4.85 -3.83
N THR A 97 -12.70 4.35 -4.83
CA THR A 97 -13.34 5.13 -5.91
C THR A 97 -14.60 5.85 -5.47
N LYS A 98 -15.10 6.84 -6.22
CA LYS A 98 -16.43 7.45 -5.90
C LYS A 98 -17.59 6.47 -6.01
N GLU A 99 -17.51 5.58 -6.98
CA GLU A 99 -18.45 4.47 -7.13
C GLU A 99 -17.96 3.33 -6.22
N PRO A 100 -18.67 3.01 -5.11
CA PRO A 100 -18.26 1.92 -4.24
C PRO A 100 -18.28 0.59 -5.01
N ALA A 101 -17.37 -0.31 -4.62
CA ALA A 101 -17.42 -1.69 -5.09
C ALA A 101 -18.78 -2.30 -4.72
N GLY A 102 -19.36 -3.06 -5.64
CA GLY A 102 -20.49 -3.92 -5.35
C GLY A 102 -20.09 -5.04 -4.40
N LYS A 103 -21.09 -5.80 -3.95
CA LYS A 103 -20.85 -6.95 -3.08
C LYS A 103 -19.87 -7.93 -3.73
N ASP A 104 -18.83 -8.26 -2.96
CA ASP A 104 -17.75 -9.19 -3.33
C ASP A 104 -17.02 -8.84 -4.63
N GLU A 105 -17.00 -7.56 -4.97
CA GLU A 105 -16.23 -7.02 -6.08
C GLU A 105 -14.86 -6.50 -5.63
N PHE A 106 -13.85 -6.73 -6.48
CA PHE A 106 -12.50 -6.20 -6.29
C PHE A 106 -11.83 -5.96 -7.64
N TRP A 107 -10.71 -5.24 -7.63
CA TRP A 107 -9.94 -4.95 -8.85
C TRP A 107 -8.57 -5.60 -8.81
N ILE A 108 -8.19 -6.22 -9.92
CA ILE A 108 -6.84 -6.73 -10.18
C ILE A 108 -6.28 -6.03 -11.41
N VAL A 109 -5.08 -5.49 -11.28
CA VAL A 109 -4.25 -5.16 -12.44
C VAL A 109 -3.39 -6.38 -12.78
N ASP A 110 -3.34 -6.77 -14.04
CA ASP A 110 -2.53 -7.87 -14.54
C ASP A 110 -1.58 -7.40 -15.65
N ASN A 111 -0.38 -8.00 -15.68
CA ASN A 111 0.70 -7.67 -16.59
C ASN A 111 0.97 -6.14 -16.68
N GLN A 112 0.75 -5.44 -15.56
CA GLN A 112 0.97 -4.01 -15.39
C GLN A 112 0.12 -3.09 -16.29
N LEU A 113 -0.90 -3.56 -17.03
CA LEU A 113 -1.73 -2.70 -17.90
C LEU A 113 -3.16 -3.21 -18.13
N THR A 114 -3.49 -4.43 -17.67
CA THR A 114 -4.82 -5.02 -17.87
C THR A 114 -5.61 -4.90 -16.58
N PHE A 115 -6.67 -4.09 -16.58
CA PHE A 115 -7.46 -3.82 -15.38
C PHE A 115 -8.69 -4.71 -15.40
N ASN A 116 -8.84 -5.57 -14.41
CA ASN A 116 -9.92 -6.53 -14.34
C ASN A 116 -10.77 -6.20 -13.12
N LYS A 117 -12.04 -5.87 -13.35
CA LYS A 117 -13.04 -5.82 -12.28
C LYS A 117 -13.54 -7.24 -12.06
N MET A 118 -13.30 -7.79 -10.88
CA MET A 118 -13.62 -9.14 -10.51
C MET A 118 -14.83 -9.12 -9.56
N GLN A 119 -15.69 -10.12 -9.64
CA GLN A 119 -16.79 -10.36 -8.68
C GLN A 119 -16.82 -11.84 -8.32
N VAL A 120 -16.67 -12.13 -7.03
CA VAL A 120 -16.84 -13.50 -6.52
C VAL A 120 -18.33 -13.79 -6.41
N LEU A 121 -18.74 -14.92 -6.98
CA LEU A 121 -20.08 -15.51 -6.82
C LEU A 121 -19.93 -16.83 -6.07
N ALA A 122 -21.06 -17.38 -5.60
CA ALA A 122 -21.05 -18.61 -4.80
C ALA A 122 -20.35 -19.80 -5.50
N ASP A 123 -20.44 -19.89 -6.83
CA ASP A 123 -19.93 -21.00 -7.64
C ASP A 123 -18.92 -20.59 -8.73
N SER A 124 -18.61 -19.31 -8.86
CA SER A 124 -17.89 -18.78 -10.03
C SER A 124 -17.23 -17.43 -9.77
N LEU A 125 -16.30 -17.06 -10.65
CA LEU A 125 -15.68 -15.74 -10.67
C LEU A 125 -16.07 -15.04 -11.96
N ARG A 126 -16.86 -13.98 -11.84
CA ARG A 126 -17.16 -13.11 -12.96
C ARG A 126 -16.07 -12.04 -13.06
N PHE A 127 -15.63 -11.72 -14.27
CA PHE A 127 -14.74 -10.59 -14.47
C PHE A 127 -15.09 -9.80 -15.72
N ASP A 128 -14.93 -8.49 -15.61
CA ASP A 128 -15.00 -7.53 -16.71
C ASP A 128 -13.58 -7.00 -16.95
N ARG A 129 -12.99 -7.40 -18.08
CA ARG A 129 -11.64 -7.00 -18.46
C ARG A 129 -11.70 -5.64 -19.17
N LYS A 130 -11.17 -4.62 -18.51
CA LYS A 130 -10.99 -3.29 -19.07
C LYS A 130 -9.53 -3.10 -19.49
N TYR A 131 -9.33 -2.88 -20.78
CA TYR A 131 -8.04 -2.46 -21.28
C TYR A 131 -7.93 -0.94 -21.21
N ILE A 132 -7.16 -0.44 -20.25
CA ILE A 132 -6.84 0.98 -20.13
C ILE A 132 -5.53 1.23 -20.86
N LEU A 133 -5.61 1.44 -22.18
CA LEU A 133 -4.47 1.95 -22.92
C LEU A 133 -4.27 3.44 -22.62
N ILE A 134 -3.12 3.76 -22.06
CA ILE A 134 -2.56 5.12 -21.99
C ILE A 134 -1.21 5.02 -22.70
N PRO A 135 -1.09 5.44 -23.97
CA PRO A 135 0.09 5.17 -24.82
C PRO A 135 1.42 5.60 -24.22
N GLU A 136 1.41 6.64 -23.40
CA GLU A 136 2.61 7.19 -22.79
C GLU A 136 2.96 6.52 -21.45
N LEU A 137 2.03 5.74 -20.88
CA LEU A 137 2.17 5.22 -19.51
C LEU A 137 3.27 4.18 -19.51
N VAL A 138 4.34 4.51 -18.79
CA VAL A 138 5.49 3.62 -18.65
C VAL A 138 5.09 2.39 -17.83
N PRO A 139 5.77 1.25 -18.03
CA PRO A 139 5.64 0.12 -17.13
C PRO A 139 5.77 0.59 -15.67
N SER A 140 4.80 0.21 -14.85
CA SER A 140 4.64 0.66 -13.47
C SER A 140 4.11 -0.48 -12.59
N THR A 141 3.98 -0.20 -11.29
CA THR A 141 3.44 -1.09 -10.23
C THR A 141 2.54 -0.29 -9.30
N HIS A 142 1.86 -0.95 -8.34
CA HIS A 142 1.00 -0.26 -7.36
C HIS A 142 -0.08 0.59 -8.02
N TYR A 143 -0.72 0.02 -9.05
CA TYR A 143 -1.75 0.71 -9.80
C TYR A 143 -2.98 0.96 -8.93
N ASN A 144 -3.54 2.16 -9.09
CA ASN A 144 -4.78 2.58 -8.49
C ASN A 144 -5.61 3.28 -9.58
N VAL A 145 -6.93 3.06 -9.59
CA VAL A 145 -7.82 3.69 -10.58
C VAL A 145 -8.92 4.44 -9.86
N THR A 146 -9.18 5.64 -10.33
CA THR A 146 -10.33 6.46 -9.93
C THR A 146 -11.33 6.51 -11.08
N THR A 147 -12.46 7.21 -10.91
CA THR A 147 -13.38 7.43 -12.03
C THR A 147 -12.77 8.22 -13.20
N LYS A 148 -11.66 8.95 -12.97
CA LYS A 148 -11.05 9.84 -13.97
C LYS A 148 -9.65 9.41 -14.42
N GLU A 149 -8.84 8.91 -13.51
CA GLU A 149 -7.40 8.80 -13.68
C GLU A 149 -6.87 7.45 -13.16
N VAL A 150 -5.77 7.02 -13.75
CA VAL A 150 -4.92 5.93 -13.28
C VAL A 150 -3.72 6.52 -12.57
N TYR A 151 -3.39 6.00 -11.40
CA TYR A 151 -2.20 6.36 -10.60
C TYR A 151 -1.28 5.14 -10.55
N ALA A 152 0.02 5.34 -10.67
CA ALA A 152 0.97 4.24 -10.70
C ALA A 152 2.38 4.65 -10.23
N VAL A 153 3.14 3.67 -9.76
CA VAL A 153 4.55 3.81 -9.37
C VAL A 153 5.43 3.28 -10.51
N PRO A 154 6.18 4.13 -11.22
CA PRO A 154 7.04 3.72 -12.33
C PRO A 154 8.11 2.71 -11.90
N ILE A 155 8.39 1.73 -12.76
CA ILE A 155 9.48 0.76 -12.55
C ILE A 155 10.69 0.99 -13.48
N VAL A 156 10.66 2.04 -14.30
CA VAL A 156 11.68 2.30 -15.33
C VAL A 156 12.64 3.42 -14.95
N GLU A 157 13.93 3.21 -15.21
CA GLU A 157 15.01 4.19 -14.99
C GLU A 157 15.03 5.39 -15.97
N LYS A 158 13.88 5.79 -16.52
CA LYS A 158 13.81 7.05 -17.27
C LYS A 158 14.05 8.24 -16.31
N ASN A 159 14.19 9.45 -16.85
CA ASN A 159 14.38 10.71 -16.11
C ASN A 159 13.15 11.10 -15.27
N VAL A 160 12.71 10.18 -14.43
CA VAL A 160 11.60 10.28 -13.50
C VAL A 160 12.18 10.46 -12.12
N TYR A 161 11.78 11.54 -11.47
CA TYR A 161 12.30 11.94 -10.16
C TYR A 161 11.23 11.89 -9.06
N GLY A 162 10.00 11.52 -9.43
CA GLY A 162 8.82 11.49 -8.58
C GLY A 162 8.54 10.15 -7.92
N PRO A 163 7.80 10.12 -6.80
CA PRO A 163 7.34 8.89 -6.17
C PRO A 163 6.28 8.14 -7.01
N PHE A 164 5.45 8.86 -7.76
CA PHE A 164 4.41 8.27 -8.61
C PHE A 164 4.02 9.21 -9.76
N CYS A 165 3.21 8.70 -10.69
CA CYS A 165 2.52 9.49 -11.70
C CYS A 165 1.01 9.22 -11.66
N TYR A 166 0.25 10.13 -12.25
CA TYR A 166 -1.14 9.90 -12.60
C TYR A 166 -1.37 10.25 -14.06
N ALA A 167 -2.37 9.62 -14.66
CA ALA A 167 -2.61 9.74 -16.09
C ALA A 167 -4.07 9.50 -16.45
N ASN A 168 -4.51 10.18 -17.51
CA ASN A 168 -5.76 9.89 -18.18
C ASN A 168 -5.56 9.95 -19.70
N ARG A 169 -6.55 9.48 -20.47
CA ARG A 169 -6.43 9.39 -21.94
C ARG A 169 -6.44 10.75 -22.63
N GLU A 170 -7.07 11.74 -22.02
CA GLU A 170 -7.31 13.05 -22.64
C GLU A 170 -6.13 14.00 -22.43
N GLU A 171 -5.55 13.98 -21.24
CA GLU A 171 -4.54 14.94 -20.78
C GLU A 171 -3.13 14.33 -20.68
N GLY A 172 -2.98 13.02 -20.85
CA GLY A 172 -1.69 12.34 -20.81
C GLY A 172 -1.21 12.08 -19.38
N ILE A 173 0.11 12.23 -19.14
CA ILE A 173 0.78 11.85 -17.89
C ILE A 173 1.26 13.07 -17.11
N TYR A 174 0.99 13.03 -15.82
CA TYR A 174 1.46 13.98 -14.83
C TYR A 174 2.41 13.31 -13.85
N TRP A 175 3.61 13.86 -13.74
CA TRP A 175 4.65 13.40 -12.82
C TRP A 175 4.57 14.18 -11.52
N VAL A 176 4.42 13.47 -10.38
CA VAL A 176 4.35 14.11 -9.07
C VAL A 176 5.76 14.30 -8.54
N GLU A 177 6.12 15.51 -8.14
CA GLU A 177 7.44 15.80 -7.56
C GLU A 177 7.48 15.45 -6.06
N PRO A 178 8.62 14.94 -5.55
CA PRO A 178 8.77 14.69 -4.13
C PRO A 178 8.86 16.01 -3.33
N PRO A 179 8.55 16.00 -2.02
CA PRO A 179 8.67 17.18 -1.17
C PRO A 179 10.10 17.72 -1.12
N LYS A 180 10.27 19.03 -0.85
CA LYS A 180 11.56 19.75 -0.95
C LYS A 180 12.73 19.09 -0.23
N VAL A 181 12.51 18.50 0.95
CA VAL A 181 13.54 17.84 1.79
C VAL A 181 14.17 16.65 1.08
N ALA A 182 13.44 16.01 0.16
CA ALA A 182 13.86 14.77 -0.48
C ALA A 182 14.69 15.00 -1.76
N ARG A 183 14.79 16.24 -2.29
CA ARG A 183 15.45 16.55 -3.58
C ARG A 183 16.94 16.19 -3.65
N THR A 184 17.60 15.98 -2.51
CA THR A 184 18.99 15.51 -2.43
C THR A 184 19.19 14.18 -3.16
N TYR A 185 18.16 13.35 -3.25
CA TYR A 185 18.22 12.02 -3.88
C TYR A 185 17.84 12.03 -5.36
N ARG A 186 17.75 13.21 -6.00
CA ARG A 186 17.34 13.32 -7.40
C ARG A 186 18.24 12.54 -8.36
N SER A 187 19.54 12.45 -8.07
CA SER A 187 20.48 11.63 -8.84
C SER A 187 20.10 10.14 -8.85
N CYS A 188 19.40 9.67 -7.82
CA CYS A 188 18.92 8.30 -7.67
C CYS A 188 17.57 8.04 -8.35
N LYS A 189 17.02 9.04 -9.07
CA LYS A 189 15.76 8.96 -9.80
C LYS A 189 14.60 8.47 -8.91
N HIS A 190 13.58 7.86 -9.51
CA HIS A 190 12.40 7.31 -8.82
C HIS A 190 12.73 6.27 -7.74
N VAL A 191 13.86 5.55 -7.85
CA VAL A 191 14.22 4.44 -6.94
C VAL A 191 14.33 4.91 -5.49
N ALA A 192 14.87 6.11 -5.24
CA ALA A 192 14.96 6.65 -3.89
C ALA A 192 13.58 6.88 -3.26
N TYR A 193 12.59 7.22 -4.07
CA TYR A 193 11.27 7.64 -3.61
C TYR A 193 10.20 6.55 -3.77
N LEU A 194 10.58 5.29 -3.99
CA LEU A 194 9.64 4.18 -4.20
C LEU A 194 8.61 4.11 -3.07
N PRO A 195 7.32 4.34 -3.35
CA PRO A 195 6.27 4.21 -2.35
C PRO A 195 5.49 2.91 -2.52
N ASN A 196 4.81 2.51 -1.45
CA ASN A 196 3.53 1.81 -1.58
C ASN A 196 2.43 2.86 -1.75
N LEU A 197 1.61 2.73 -2.80
CA LEU A 197 0.64 3.75 -3.20
C LEU A 197 -0.80 3.33 -2.91
N CYS A 198 -1.59 4.24 -2.35
CA CYS A 198 -3.02 4.06 -2.08
C CYS A 198 -3.77 5.36 -2.42
N VAL A 199 -4.95 5.25 -3.04
CA VAL A 199 -5.71 6.39 -3.54
C VAL A 199 -7.13 6.35 -3.01
N ASN A 200 -7.62 7.45 -2.44
CA ASN A 200 -9.01 7.61 -2.05
C ASN A 200 -9.63 8.80 -2.76
N GLU A 201 -10.43 8.50 -3.77
CA GLU A 201 -11.11 9.48 -4.59
C GLU A 201 -12.19 10.23 -3.81
N ARG A 202 -12.86 9.55 -2.86
CA ARG A 202 -13.91 10.16 -2.02
C ARG A 202 -13.33 11.21 -1.07
N GLN A 203 -12.12 10.97 -0.56
CA GLN A 203 -11.41 11.86 0.36
C GLN A 203 -10.47 12.84 -0.34
N ASN A 204 -10.41 12.81 -1.69
CA ASN A 204 -9.47 13.60 -2.49
C ASN A 204 -8.01 13.45 -2.02
N SER A 205 -7.56 12.22 -1.78
CA SER A 205 -6.27 11.93 -1.16
C SER A 205 -5.51 10.82 -1.88
N VAL A 206 -4.22 11.04 -2.09
CA VAL A 206 -3.24 10.04 -2.56
C VAL A 206 -2.16 9.92 -1.49
N VAL A 207 -1.89 8.69 -1.06
CA VAL A 207 -0.95 8.39 0.02
C VAL A 207 0.20 7.58 -0.54
N ALA A 208 1.41 8.11 -0.38
CA ALA A 208 2.66 7.49 -0.77
C ALA A 208 3.49 7.15 0.49
N ALA A 209 3.44 5.89 0.92
CA ALA A 209 4.24 5.41 2.04
C ALA A 209 5.62 4.96 1.54
N LEU A 210 6.65 5.74 1.84
CA LEU A 210 7.97 5.59 1.22
C LEU A 210 8.72 4.37 1.75
N ARG A 211 9.35 3.61 0.85
CA ARG A 211 10.07 2.37 1.21
C ARG A 211 11.36 2.63 1.95
N PHE A 212 12.09 3.69 1.60
CA PHE A 212 13.43 3.97 2.12
C PHE A 212 13.51 5.21 3.01
N PHE A 213 12.36 5.86 3.22
CA PHE A 213 12.20 6.91 4.19
C PHE A 213 11.17 6.46 5.23
N ASN A 214 11.36 6.80 6.49
CA ASN A 214 10.31 6.62 7.51
C ASN A 214 9.23 7.71 7.38
N GLN A 215 8.84 8.03 6.14
CA GLN A 215 7.93 9.11 5.79
C GLN A 215 6.76 8.59 4.95
N ILE A 216 5.57 9.11 5.24
CA ILE A 216 4.33 8.92 4.48
C ILE A 216 3.91 10.28 3.96
N ASP A 217 3.82 10.42 2.64
CA ASP A 217 3.45 11.66 1.97
C ASP A 217 1.98 11.64 1.53
N PHE A 218 1.29 12.75 1.76
CA PHE A 218 -0.11 12.95 1.42
C PHE A 218 -0.22 14.02 0.35
N TYR A 219 -0.96 13.70 -0.70
CA TYR A 219 -1.23 14.56 -1.85
C TYR A 219 -2.74 14.63 -2.09
N ASP A 220 -3.20 15.67 -2.77
CA ASP A 220 -4.53 15.62 -3.40
C ASP A 220 -4.49 14.79 -4.70
N LEU A 221 -5.66 14.58 -5.33
CA LEU A 221 -5.77 13.83 -6.58
C LEU A 221 -5.02 14.49 -7.75
N LYS A 222 -4.67 15.78 -7.66
CA LYS A 222 -3.86 16.47 -8.67
C LYS A 222 -2.36 16.33 -8.42
N GLY A 223 -1.95 15.55 -7.41
CA GLY A 223 -0.56 15.40 -7.01
C GLY A 223 -0.01 16.62 -6.27
N THR A 224 -0.87 17.50 -5.74
CA THR A 224 -0.42 18.64 -4.93
C THR A 224 -0.10 18.14 -3.52
N TYR A 225 1.15 18.28 -3.11
CA TYR A 225 1.59 17.95 -1.76
C TYR A 225 0.78 18.70 -0.69
N GLN A 226 0.26 17.95 0.29
CA GLN A 226 -0.48 18.47 1.43
C GLN A 226 0.38 18.47 2.69
N ARG A 227 0.95 17.31 3.04
CA ARG A 227 1.77 17.12 4.23
C ARG A 227 2.53 15.80 4.21
N SER A 228 3.43 15.64 5.18
CA SER A 228 4.09 14.37 5.50
C SER A 228 3.82 13.96 6.94
N PHE A 229 3.87 12.66 7.19
CA PHE A 229 4.01 12.07 8.52
C PHE A 229 5.34 11.31 8.58
N THR A 230 6.18 11.61 9.58
CA THR A 230 7.45 10.90 9.82
C THR A 230 7.31 10.00 11.04
N TYR A 231 7.63 8.72 10.89
CA TYR A 231 7.54 7.72 11.96
C TYR A 231 8.84 7.63 12.76
N GLY A 232 8.76 7.93 14.06
CA GLY A 232 9.93 7.98 14.95
C GLY A 232 10.50 9.39 15.07
N LYS A 233 11.49 9.54 15.96
CA LYS A 233 12.07 10.86 16.29
C LYS A 233 13.06 11.34 15.23
N GLU A 234 13.86 10.44 14.71
CA GLU A 234 14.92 10.75 13.73
C GLU A 234 14.49 10.35 12.32
N PRO A 235 14.80 11.16 11.29
CA PRO A 235 14.53 10.80 9.91
C PRO A 235 15.43 9.62 9.47
N ILE A 236 14.81 8.63 8.82
CA ILE A 236 15.50 7.57 8.08
C ILE A 236 15.48 7.97 6.62
N VAL A 237 16.62 7.83 5.96
CA VAL A 237 16.81 8.19 4.55
C VAL A 237 17.57 7.09 3.81
N PRO A 238 17.48 7.01 2.47
CA PRO A 238 18.19 6.02 1.69
C PRO A 238 19.71 6.12 1.86
N LEU A 239 20.37 4.97 2.01
CA LEU A 239 21.83 4.88 1.88
C LEU A 239 22.21 4.91 0.41
N LEU A 240 23.30 5.59 0.10
CA LEU A 240 23.82 5.69 -1.26
C LEU A 240 25.00 4.75 -1.45
N LYS A 241 25.13 4.21 -2.67
CA LYS A 241 26.38 3.57 -3.09
C LYS A 241 27.47 4.63 -3.21
N LYS A 242 28.74 4.19 -3.28
CA LYS A 242 29.94 5.04 -3.39
C LYS A 242 29.92 6.07 -4.54
N ASN A 243 29.01 5.94 -5.51
CA ASN A 243 28.89 6.82 -6.65
C ASN A 243 27.79 7.89 -6.50
N ASP A 244 27.09 7.95 -5.36
CA ASP A 244 26.02 8.91 -5.02
C ASP A 244 24.89 9.07 -6.05
N THR A 245 24.74 8.08 -6.93
CA THR A 245 23.76 8.06 -8.04
C THR A 245 22.83 6.86 -7.97
N GLN A 246 23.05 5.96 -7.01
CA GLN A 246 22.24 4.78 -6.79
C GLN A 246 22.00 4.58 -5.30
N VAL A 247 20.79 4.16 -4.97
CA VAL A 247 20.45 3.69 -3.62
C VAL A 247 21.14 2.34 -3.39
N ASP A 248 21.76 2.17 -2.23
CA ASP A 248 22.12 0.85 -1.72
C ASP A 248 20.86 0.15 -1.20
N VAL A 249 20.13 -0.47 -2.12
CA VAL A 249 18.86 -1.14 -1.82
C VAL A 249 19.03 -2.27 -0.80
N LEU A 250 20.20 -2.92 -0.72
CA LEU A 250 20.42 -4.01 0.21
C LEU A 250 20.71 -3.49 1.63
N GLY A 251 21.60 -2.50 1.75
CA GLY A 251 21.97 -1.92 3.04
C GLY A 251 20.95 -0.95 3.64
N THR A 252 20.13 -0.30 2.82
CA THR A 252 19.14 0.69 3.29
C THR A 252 18.04 0.04 4.12
N THR A 253 17.57 0.70 5.19
CA THR A 253 16.40 0.26 5.96
C THR A 253 15.11 0.34 5.15
N LYS A 254 14.28 -0.71 5.22
CA LYS A 254 12.98 -0.79 4.55
C LYS A 254 11.92 -0.34 5.55
N CYS A 255 11.45 0.87 5.38
CA CYS A 255 10.46 1.50 6.24
C CYS A 255 9.07 0.97 5.91
N PHE A 256 8.35 1.60 4.99
CA PHE A 256 7.00 1.16 4.64
C PHE A 256 7.01 0.12 3.51
N ILE A 257 6.46 -1.06 3.80
CA ILE A 257 6.57 -2.25 2.94
C ILE A 257 5.23 -2.71 2.35
N ASP A 258 4.13 -2.21 2.90
CA ASP A 258 2.79 -2.37 2.33
C ASP A 258 1.86 -1.22 2.78
N ILE A 259 0.73 -1.07 2.10
CA ILE A 259 -0.31 -0.08 2.40
C ILE A 259 -1.69 -0.64 2.07
N PHE A 260 -2.73 -0.26 2.81
CA PHE A 260 -4.12 -0.56 2.47
C PHE A 260 -5.04 0.59 2.88
N GLY A 261 -6.05 0.88 2.07
CA GLY A 261 -7.00 1.98 2.30
C GLY A 261 -8.42 1.48 2.50
N THR A 262 -9.07 1.99 3.54
CA THR A 262 -10.53 1.87 3.74
C THR A 262 -11.17 3.24 3.59
N ASP A 263 -12.48 3.32 3.79
CA ASP A 263 -13.21 4.58 3.67
C ASP A 263 -12.83 5.57 4.76
N GLN A 264 -12.43 5.04 5.92
CA GLN A 264 -12.10 5.83 7.12
C GLN A 264 -10.60 6.10 7.23
N TYR A 265 -9.76 5.10 6.96
CA TYR A 265 -8.35 5.16 7.30
C TYR A 265 -7.45 4.62 6.18
N VAL A 266 -6.19 5.03 6.27
CA VAL A 266 -5.09 4.42 5.53
C VAL A 266 -4.16 3.70 6.53
N TYR A 267 -3.82 2.48 6.19
CA TYR A 267 -3.05 1.55 7.00
C TYR A 267 -1.68 1.37 6.34
N CYS A 268 -0.61 1.82 7.00
CA CYS A 268 0.74 1.73 6.49
C CYS A 268 1.55 0.72 7.30
N LEU A 269 2.05 -0.31 6.63
CA LEU A 269 2.83 -1.38 7.24
C LEU A 269 4.31 -1.00 7.27
N TYR A 270 4.87 -0.88 8.46
CA TYR A 270 6.27 -0.57 8.72
C TYR A 270 7.04 -1.81 9.18
N ASP A 271 8.24 -2.02 8.65
CA ASP A 271 9.15 -3.09 9.05
C ASP A 271 10.35 -2.53 9.83
N GLY A 272 11.10 -1.61 9.22
CA GLY A 272 12.22 -0.93 9.87
C GLY A 272 13.53 -1.72 9.93
N SER A 273 13.65 -2.84 9.23
CA SER A 273 14.90 -3.58 9.06
C SER A 273 15.42 -3.49 7.62
N ALA A 274 16.67 -3.88 7.39
CA ALA A 274 17.23 -3.94 6.03
C ALA A 274 16.81 -5.23 5.28
N ASP A 275 16.37 -6.26 5.98
CA ASP A 275 16.17 -7.62 5.47
C ASP A 275 14.75 -8.16 5.70
N PHE A 276 13.82 -7.30 6.13
CA PHE A 276 12.45 -7.64 6.48
C PHE A 276 12.33 -8.66 7.63
N SER A 277 13.20 -8.57 8.63
CA SER A 277 13.24 -9.50 9.76
C SER A 277 12.53 -8.97 11.02
N ASN A 278 12.22 -7.67 11.06
CA ASN A 278 11.58 -7.08 12.23
C ASN A 278 10.14 -7.55 12.38
N LEU A 279 9.68 -7.55 13.65
CA LEU A 279 8.26 -7.54 13.95
C LEU A 279 7.67 -6.25 13.39
N SER A 280 6.59 -6.36 12.61
CA SER A 280 6.06 -5.23 11.90
C SER A 280 5.22 -4.32 12.79
N THR A 281 5.10 -3.05 12.41
CA THR A 281 4.21 -2.08 13.03
C THR A 281 3.18 -1.61 11.99
N LEU A 282 1.91 -1.55 12.38
CA LEU A 282 0.85 -0.92 11.60
C LEU A 282 0.61 0.49 12.10
N LEU A 283 0.72 1.46 11.19
CA LEU A 283 0.27 2.83 11.44
C LEU A 283 -1.10 3.02 10.83
N VAL A 284 -2.08 3.42 11.64
CA VAL A 284 -3.43 3.76 11.18
C VAL A 284 -3.52 5.28 11.15
N LEU A 285 -3.69 5.87 9.96
CA LEU A 285 -3.82 7.31 9.78
C LEU A 285 -5.17 7.63 9.15
N SER A 286 -5.72 8.81 9.45
CA SER A 286 -6.77 9.37 8.62
C SER A 286 -6.21 9.85 7.28
N TRP A 287 -7.08 9.99 6.29
CA TRP A 287 -6.73 10.43 4.93
C TRP A 287 -6.16 11.85 4.84
N ASP A 288 -6.26 12.66 5.91
CA ASP A 288 -5.62 13.97 6.08
C ASP A 288 -4.27 13.91 6.83
N GLY A 289 -3.73 12.70 7.03
CA GLY A 289 -2.40 12.43 7.58
C GLY A 289 -2.26 12.57 9.09
N GLN A 290 -3.37 12.48 9.86
CA GLN A 290 -3.28 12.37 11.32
C GLN A 290 -3.17 10.90 11.73
N LEU A 291 -2.11 10.53 12.45
CA LEU A 291 -1.99 9.22 13.07
C LEU A 291 -3.08 9.03 14.14
N LYS A 292 -3.80 7.91 14.07
CA LYS A 292 -4.90 7.52 14.96
C LYS A 292 -4.49 6.39 15.90
N LYS A 293 -3.84 5.35 15.37
CA LYS A 293 -3.36 4.21 16.17
C LYS A 293 -1.99 3.75 15.71
N ARG A 294 -1.25 3.15 16.63
CA ARG A 294 -0.02 2.40 16.36
C ARG A 294 -0.20 1.00 16.93
N LEU A 295 -0.14 0.00 16.06
CA LEU A 295 -0.37 -1.39 16.43
C LEU A 295 0.90 -2.19 16.11
N ASN A 296 1.42 -2.95 17.07
CA ASN A 296 2.61 -3.77 16.86
C ASN A 296 2.19 -5.23 16.64
N PHE A 297 2.62 -5.83 15.55
CA PHE A 297 2.38 -7.24 15.29
C PHE A 297 3.29 -8.13 16.15
N ASP A 298 2.82 -9.33 16.48
CA ASP A 298 3.60 -10.41 17.08
C ASP A 298 4.49 -11.15 16.05
N ARG A 299 4.39 -10.80 14.77
CA ARG A 299 5.10 -11.43 13.64
C ARG A 299 5.68 -10.41 12.65
N SER A 300 6.60 -10.85 11.81
CA SER A 300 7.02 -10.10 10.62
C SER A 300 5.98 -10.28 9.51
N ILE A 301 5.37 -9.18 9.09
CA ILE A 301 4.29 -9.15 8.10
C ILE A 301 4.84 -8.68 6.75
N LYS A 302 4.37 -9.26 5.65
CA LYS A 302 4.74 -8.87 4.28
C LYS A 302 3.61 -8.17 3.52
N ARG A 303 2.37 -8.58 3.77
CA ARG A 303 1.17 -8.00 3.13
C ARG A 303 0.01 -7.91 4.10
N ILE A 304 -0.86 -6.94 3.88
CA ILE A 304 -2.11 -6.75 4.63
C ILE A 304 -3.29 -6.50 3.69
N ALA A 305 -4.46 -6.97 4.10
CA ALA A 305 -5.75 -6.50 3.62
C ALA A 305 -6.64 -6.23 4.82
N VAL A 306 -7.33 -5.09 4.82
CA VAL A 306 -8.18 -4.67 5.95
C VAL A 306 -9.64 -4.87 5.58
N ASP A 307 -10.42 -5.41 6.51
CA ASP A 307 -11.87 -5.57 6.32
C ASP A 307 -12.54 -4.18 6.22
N PRO A 308 -13.53 -3.99 5.32
CA PRO A 308 -14.20 -2.70 5.15
C PRO A 308 -14.85 -2.12 6.42
N SER A 309 -15.12 -2.95 7.44
CA SER A 309 -15.63 -2.48 8.74
C SER A 309 -14.55 -1.93 9.68
N ASP A 310 -13.27 -1.95 9.27
CA ASP A 310 -12.10 -1.50 10.05
C ASP A 310 -11.89 -2.27 11.38
N ARG A 311 -12.51 -3.45 11.54
CA ARG A 311 -12.48 -4.24 12.80
C ARG A 311 -11.40 -5.31 12.85
N PHE A 312 -10.98 -5.80 11.68
CA PHE A 312 -9.92 -6.80 11.58
C PHE A 312 -9.17 -6.62 10.26
N LEU A 313 -8.01 -7.24 10.20
CA LEU A 313 -7.26 -7.40 8.97
C LEU A 313 -6.80 -8.85 8.84
N VAL A 314 -6.47 -9.24 7.62
CA VAL A 314 -5.74 -10.48 7.33
C VAL A 314 -4.40 -10.10 6.74
N ALA A 315 -3.37 -10.86 7.10
CA ALA A 315 -1.99 -10.58 6.74
C ALA A 315 -1.28 -11.84 6.25
N LEU A 316 -0.29 -11.64 5.38
CA LEU A 316 0.71 -12.64 5.03
C LEU A 316 1.92 -12.44 5.95
N ALA A 317 2.18 -13.39 6.83
CA ALA A 317 3.23 -13.32 7.85
C ALA A 317 4.35 -14.33 7.57
N LEU A 318 5.60 -13.91 7.71
CA LEU A 318 6.76 -14.78 7.52
C LEU A 318 6.86 -15.77 8.68
N ASP A 319 6.94 -17.06 8.36
CA ASP A 319 7.21 -18.11 9.32
C ASP A 319 8.72 -18.41 9.44
N GLU A 320 9.08 -19.30 10.35
CA GLU A 320 10.48 -19.68 10.59
C GLU A 320 11.15 -20.38 9.40
N SER A 321 10.36 -20.96 8.49
CA SER A 321 10.86 -21.60 7.27
C SER A 321 11.03 -20.63 6.10
N GLY A 322 10.54 -19.40 6.24
CA GLY A 322 10.49 -18.40 5.19
C GLY A 322 9.23 -18.47 4.30
N ALA A 323 8.28 -19.35 4.61
CA ALA A 323 6.97 -19.39 3.98
C ALA A 323 6.05 -18.29 4.57
N LEU A 324 4.93 -18.03 3.89
CA LEU A 324 3.97 -17.01 4.30
C LEU A 324 2.69 -17.66 4.85
N ASP A 325 2.52 -17.58 6.16
CA ASP A 325 1.29 -17.89 6.87
C ASP A 325 0.20 -16.86 6.56
N VAL A 326 -1.05 -17.28 6.51
CA VAL A 326 -2.21 -16.39 6.50
C VAL A 326 -2.69 -16.23 7.93
N VAL A 327 -2.73 -14.98 8.42
CA VAL A 327 -3.01 -14.68 9.84
C VAL A 327 -4.03 -13.56 9.96
N LYS A 328 -5.00 -13.69 10.87
CA LYS A 328 -6.02 -12.68 11.17
C LYS A 328 -5.71 -11.93 12.46
N TYR A 329 -5.92 -10.62 12.45
CA TYR A 329 -5.72 -9.74 13.60
C TYR A 329 -6.95 -8.86 13.83
N SER A 330 -7.37 -8.70 15.08
CA SER A 330 -8.44 -7.77 15.46
C SER A 330 -7.85 -6.40 15.85
N ILE A 331 -8.35 -5.30 15.28
CA ILE A 331 -7.70 -3.96 15.31
C ILE A 331 -8.57 -2.83 15.84
#